data_AF-A0A948Z2R9-F1
#
_entry.id   AF-A0A948Z2R9-F1
#
_cell.length_a   1.000
_cell.length_b   1.000
_cell.length_c   1.000
_cell.angle_alpha   90.00
_cell.angle_beta   90.00
_cell.angle_gamma   90.00
#
_symmetry.space_group_name_H-M   'P 1'
#
loop_
_entity.id
_entity.type
_entity.pdbx_description
1 polymer ?
#
loop_
_entity_poly.entity_id
_entity_poly.type
_entity_poly.pdbx_seq_one_letter_code
_entity_poly.pdbx_strand_id
1 'polypeptide(L)'
;MAKNYELIPGEKNNWEVAVFLLIDHLFKISSENPKITFSRTDLHSTTSALCFIEILLGPLGYVVNKTLNNSISSAVTRIEQKGYLHCLYGECSLTDSGFSRLCEIMGKYEKNNEQPIGKYQLAFQALKNLDSETRAAVLKNFKEMTS
;
A
#
# COMPACT_ATOMS: atom_id res chain seq x y z
N MET A 1 6.43 2.65 10.60
CA MET A 1 5.11 3.31 10.68
C MET A 1 4.65 3.52 9.24
N ALA A 2 3.46 3.06 8.84
CA ALA A 2 3.01 3.23 7.44
C ALA A 2 3.01 4.70 7.04
N LYS A 3 3.23 4.97 5.74
CA LYS A 3 3.23 6.31 5.13
C LYS A 3 2.13 7.18 5.73
N ASN A 4 2.48 8.44 6.01
CA ASN A 4 1.52 9.47 6.40
C ASN A 4 0.73 10.00 5.18
N TYR A 5 0.48 9.15 4.20
CA TYR A 5 -0.25 9.45 2.98
C TYR A 5 -1.18 8.28 2.66
N GLU A 6 -2.42 8.54 2.29
CA GLU A 6 -3.31 7.58 1.65
C GLU A 6 -2.74 7.21 0.28
N LEU A 7 -2.61 5.89 0.01
CA LEU A 7 -2.19 5.39 -1.30
C LEU A 7 -3.23 5.73 -2.39
N ILE A 8 -4.50 5.80 -2.01
CA ILE A 8 -5.62 6.22 -2.84
C ILE A 8 -6.44 7.22 -2.02
N PRO A 9 -6.71 8.43 -2.54
CA PRO A 9 -7.52 9.42 -1.84
C PRO A 9 -8.88 8.87 -1.38
N GLY A 10 -9.18 9.00 -0.08
CA GLY A 10 -10.42 8.52 0.54
C GLY A 10 -10.39 7.07 1.00
N GLU A 11 -9.34 6.30 0.69
CA GLU A 11 -9.15 4.93 1.17
C GLU A 11 -8.34 4.91 2.47
N LYS A 12 -9.01 4.63 3.58
CA LYS A 12 -8.40 4.75 4.93
C LYS A 12 -7.44 3.61 5.30
N ASN A 13 -7.40 2.52 4.53
CA ASN A 13 -6.65 1.31 4.88
C ASN A 13 -5.54 1.00 3.90
N ASN A 14 -4.46 1.79 4.00
CA ASN A 14 -3.27 1.65 3.16
C ASN A 14 -2.67 0.24 3.15
N TRP A 15 -2.75 -0.50 4.25
CA TRP A 15 -2.21 -1.85 4.32
C TRP A 15 -2.99 -2.83 3.44
N GLU A 16 -4.32 -2.74 3.43
CA GLU A 16 -5.15 -3.57 2.56
C GLU A 16 -4.94 -3.20 1.10
N VAL A 17 -4.91 -1.90 0.78
CA VAL A 17 -4.60 -1.40 -0.56
C VAL A 17 -3.24 -1.89 -1.03
N ALA A 18 -2.20 -1.79 -0.19
CA ALA A 18 -0.87 -2.24 -0.52
C ALA A 18 -0.80 -3.76 -0.76
N VAL A 19 -1.58 -4.57 -0.02
CA VAL A 19 -1.66 -6.02 -0.26
C VAL A 19 -2.30 -6.32 -1.62
N PHE A 20 -3.36 -5.62 -2.02
CA PHE A 20 -3.94 -5.80 -3.36
C PHE A 20 -2.94 -5.41 -4.47
N LEU A 21 -2.26 -4.26 -4.32
CA LEU A 21 -1.22 -3.85 -5.27
C LEU A 21 -0.05 -4.85 -5.31
N LEU A 22 0.28 -5.47 -4.19
CA LEU A 22 1.31 -6.51 -4.12
C LEU A 22 0.88 -7.79 -4.84
N ILE A 23 -0.37 -8.21 -4.68
CA ILE A 23 -0.93 -9.37 -5.38
C ILE A 23 -0.85 -9.15 -6.89
N ASP A 24 -1.25 -7.97 -7.38
CA ASP A 24 -1.10 -7.63 -8.80
C ASP A 24 0.37 -7.62 -9.24
N HIS A 25 1.26 -7.00 -8.45
CA HIS A 25 2.69 -6.94 -8.77
C HIS A 25 3.34 -8.31 -8.92
N LEU A 26 3.05 -9.24 -8.01
CA LEU A 26 3.67 -10.57 -7.99
C LEU A 26 3.09 -11.49 -9.05
N PHE A 27 1.77 -11.42 -9.30
CA PHE A 27 1.10 -12.44 -10.11
C PHE A 27 0.53 -11.93 -11.44
N LYS A 28 0.61 -10.61 -11.70
CA LYS A 28 0.18 -9.96 -12.95
C LYS A 28 -1.24 -10.39 -13.36
N ILE A 29 -2.17 -10.20 -12.44
CA ILE A 29 -3.54 -10.65 -12.61
C ILE A 29 -4.17 -9.87 -13.76
N SER A 30 -4.67 -10.59 -14.77
CA SER A 30 -5.41 -10.01 -15.87
C SER A 30 -6.80 -10.64 -15.96
N SER A 31 -7.70 -10.01 -16.71
CA SER A 31 -9.01 -10.55 -17.04
C SER A 31 -8.93 -11.92 -17.75
N GLU A 32 -7.80 -12.22 -18.39
CA GLU A 32 -7.54 -13.49 -19.07
C GLU A 32 -7.09 -14.60 -18.11
N ASN A 33 -6.52 -14.26 -16.95
CA ASN A 33 -6.08 -15.21 -15.92
C ASN A 33 -6.57 -14.78 -14.52
N PRO A 34 -7.88 -14.84 -14.24
CA PRO A 34 -8.43 -14.42 -12.94
C PRO A 34 -8.14 -15.42 -11.81
N LYS A 35 -7.85 -16.68 -12.15
CA LYS A 35 -7.64 -17.77 -11.20
C LYS A 35 -6.16 -17.96 -10.92
N ILE A 36 -5.63 -17.12 -10.04
CA ILE A 36 -4.26 -17.27 -9.52
C ILE A 36 -4.34 -17.83 -8.11
N THR A 37 -3.56 -18.87 -7.87
CA THR A 37 -3.29 -19.43 -6.54
C THR A 37 -1.91 -19.00 -6.07
N PHE A 38 -1.79 -18.63 -4.80
CA PHE A 38 -0.53 -18.24 -4.18
C PHE A 38 -0.52 -18.61 -2.70
N SER A 39 0.66 -18.71 -2.10
CA SER A 39 0.78 -18.94 -0.65
C SER A 39 0.74 -17.61 0.11
N ARG A 40 0.33 -17.64 1.38
CA ARG A 40 0.46 -16.45 2.25
C ARG A 40 1.90 -15.97 2.34
N THR A 41 2.85 -16.91 2.39
CA THR A 41 4.28 -16.63 2.50
C THR A 41 4.81 -15.84 1.32
N ASP A 42 4.23 -15.98 0.12
CA ASP A 42 4.61 -15.19 -1.05
C ASP A 42 4.39 -13.69 -0.81
N LEU A 43 3.37 -13.34 -0.02
CA LEU A 43 2.98 -11.96 0.27
C LEU A 43 3.79 -11.32 1.40
N HIS A 44 4.25 -12.07 2.41
CA HIS A 44 4.81 -11.47 3.63
C HIS A 44 6.23 -11.94 4.00
N SER A 45 6.79 -12.94 3.33
CA SER A 45 8.09 -13.53 3.69
C SER A 45 9.15 -13.45 2.59
N THR A 46 8.82 -12.95 1.39
CA THR A 46 9.79 -12.79 0.29
C THR A 46 10.41 -11.40 0.31
N THR A 47 11.70 -11.29 0.01
CA THR A 47 12.39 -9.98 -0.09
C THR A 47 11.71 -9.07 -1.11
N SER A 48 11.26 -9.61 -2.24
CA SER A 48 10.53 -8.83 -3.27
C SER A 48 9.24 -8.22 -2.73
N ALA A 49 8.45 -8.99 -1.99
CA ALA A 49 7.22 -8.48 -1.38
C ALA A 49 7.49 -7.41 -0.33
N LEU A 50 8.48 -7.63 0.54
CA LEU A 50 8.87 -6.67 1.56
C LEU A 50 9.35 -5.36 0.94
N CYS A 51 10.24 -5.42 -0.06
CA CYS A 51 10.72 -4.23 -0.77
C CYS A 51 9.59 -3.49 -1.49
N PHE A 52 8.65 -4.20 -2.11
CA PHE A 52 7.52 -3.56 -2.78
C PHE A 52 6.61 -2.82 -1.79
N ILE A 53 6.31 -3.43 -0.65
CA ILE A 53 5.51 -2.79 0.40
C ILE A 53 6.25 -1.57 1.00
N GLU A 54 7.57 -1.63 1.17
CA GLU A 54 8.36 -0.48 1.61
C GLU A 54 8.34 0.67 0.60
N ILE A 55 8.36 0.37 -0.70
CA ILE A 55 8.20 1.40 -1.75
C ILE A 55 6.82 2.07 -1.63
N LEU A 56 5.77 1.28 -1.44
CA LEU A 56 4.41 1.79 -1.33
C LEU A 56 4.18 2.56 -0.03
N LEU A 57 4.52 1.97 1.11
CA LEU A 57 4.18 2.51 2.44
C LEU A 57 5.33 3.29 3.08
N GLY A 58 6.41 3.54 2.34
CA GLY A 58 7.59 4.26 2.77
C GLY A 58 8.54 3.41 3.62
N PRO A 59 9.79 3.88 3.82
CA PRO A 59 10.74 3.21 4.69
C PRO A 59 10.14 3.16 6.09
N LEU A 60 9.98 1.95 6.62
CA LEU A 60 9.45 1.77 7.95
C LEU A 60 10.50 2.07 9.03
N GLY A 61 11.52 2.89 8.79
CA GLY A 61 12.60 3.15 9.76
C GLY A 61 13.26 1.86 10.27
N TYR A 62 13.68 1.83 11.55
CA TYR A 62 14.23 0.64 12.23
C TYR A 62 13.17 -0.46 12.52
N VAL A 63 12.24 -0.69 11.62
CA VAL A 63 11.28 -1.78 11.74
C VAL A 63 11.98 -3.05 11.26
N VAL A 64 12.36 -3.90 12.23
CA VAL A 64 12.87 -5.25 11.97
C VAL A 64 11.91 -5.97 11.01
N ASN A 65 12.43 -6.67 9.99
CA ASN A 65 11.65 -7.40 8.97
C ASN A 65 10.47 -8.22 9.55
N LYS A 66 10.62 -8.74 10.78
CA LYS A 66 9.57 -9.44 11.53
C LYS A 66 8.30 -8.60 11.75
N THR A 67 8.44 -7.32 12.06
CA THR A 67 7.30 -6.42 12.32
C THR A 67 6.58 -6.04 11.02
N LEU A 68 7.32 -5.89 9.93
CA LEU A 68 6.74 -5.69 8.58
C LEU A 68 5.96 -6.93 8.14
N ASN A 69 6.57 -8.11 8.28
CA ASN A 69 5.95 -9.39 8.00
C ASN A 69 4.62 -9.55 8.77
N ASN A 70 4.62 -9.26 10.08
CA ASN A 70 3.40 -9.28 10.90
C ASN A 70 2.31 -8.30 10.41
N SER A 71 2.71 -7.11 9.94
CA SER A 71 1.78 -6.10 9.46
C SER A 71 1.11 -6.54 8.15
N ILE A 72 1.89 -7.10 7.23
CA ILE A 72 1.38 -7.66 5.98
C ILE A 72 0.48 -8.86 6.27
N SER A 73 0.93 -9.79 7.12
CA SER A 73 0.14 -10.98 7.51
C SER A 73 -1.20 -10.59 8.15
N SER A 74 -1.21 -9.56 8.99
CA SER A 74 -2.43 -9.00 9.57
C SER A 74 -3.36 -8.40 8.52
N ALA A 75 -2.81 -7.74 7.50
CA ALA A 75 -3.59 -7.19 6.39
C ALA A 75 -4.19 -8.29 5.50
N VAL A 76 -3.40 -9.33 5.17
CA VAL A 76 -3.87 -10.53 4.46
C VAL A 76 -5.03 -11.20 5.21
N THR A 77 -4.89 -11.36 6.52
CA THR A 77 -5.94 -11.94 7.37
C THR A 77 -7.23 -11.10 7.36
N ARG A 78 -7.12 -9.76 7.37
CA ARG A 78 -8.30 -8.90 7.28
C ARG A 78 -9.01 -9.00 5.93
N ILE A 79 -8.27 -9.02 4.81
CA ILE A 79 -8.92 -9.12 3.49
C ILE A 79 -9.53 -10.51 3.26
N GLU A 80 -8.95 -11.56 3.85
CA GLU A 80 -9.57 -12.89 3.90
C GLU A 80 -10.86 -12.86 4.72
N GLN A 81 -10.86 -12.30 5.94
CA GLN A 81 -12.06 -12.19 6.77
C GLN A 81 -13.18 -11.37 6.10
N LYS A 82 -12.83 -10.43 5.22
CA LYS A 82 -13.77 -9.68 4.38
C LYS A 82 -14.30 -10.46 3.17
N GLY A 83 -13.82 -11.67 2.94
CA GLY A 83 -14.22 -12.53 1.84
C GLY A 83 -13.52 -12.25 0.51
N TYR A 84 -12.48 -11.40 0.50
CA TYR A 84 -11.73 -11.10 -0.74
C TYR A 84 -10.73 -12.20 -1.10
N LEU A 85 -10.25 -12.92 -0.10
CA LEU A 85 -9.41 -14.11 -0.29
C LEU A 85 -10.12 -15.34 0.22
N HIS A 86 -9.90 -16.46 -0.46
CA HIS A 86 -10.18 -17.78 0.04
C HIS A 86 -8.87 -18.51 0.24
N CYS A 87 -8.51 -18.83 1.48
CA CYS A 87 -7.32 -19.60 1.80
C CYS A 87 -7.66 -20.94 2.44
N LEU A 88 -7.16 -22.03 1.86
CA LEU A 88 -7.28 -23.39 2.37
C LEU A 88 -5.92 -24.09 2.29
N TYR A 89 -5.54 -24.77 3.37
CA TYR A 89 -4.31 -25.59 3.43
C TYR A 89 -3.02 -24.85 3.03
N GLY A 90 -2.95 -23.54 3.24
CA GLY A 90 -1.77 -22.72 2.93
C GLY A 90 -1.76 -22.10 1.54
N GLU A 91 -2.70 -22.48 0.67
CA GLU A 91 -2.95 -21.86 -0.62
C GLU A 91 -4.09 -20.86 -0.51
N CYS A 92 -3.95 -19.72 -1.19
CA CYS A 92 -4.89 -18.63 -1.25
C CYS A 92 -5.23 -18.32 -2.70
N SER A 93 -6.46 -17.85 -2.93
CA SER A 93 -6.92 -17.32 -4.20
C SER A 93 -7.82 -16.11 -3.98
N LEU A 94 -7.90 -15.22 -4.97
CA LEU A 94 -8.91 -14.16 -4.97
C LEU A 94 -10.29 -14.77 -5.20
N THR A 95 -11.28 -14.31 -4.44
CA THR A 95 -12.70 -14.52 -4.79
C THR A 95 -13.12 -13.54 -5.89
N ASP A 96 -14.30 -13.72 -6.48
CA ASP A 96 -14.84 -12.76 -7.45
C ASP A 96 -14.94 -11.33 -6.87
N SER A 97 -15.28 -11.24 -5.58
CA SER A 97 -15.30 -9.96 -4.85
C SER A 97 -13.90 -9.38 -4.65
N GLY A 98 -12.91 -10.23 -4.37
CA GLY A 98 -11.52 -9.83 -4.25
C GLY A 98 -10.94 -9.34 -5.57
N PHE A 99 -11.24 -10.03 -6.66
CA PHE A 99 -10.85 -9.60 -8.01
C PHE A 99 -11.50 -8.27 -8.39
N SER A 100 -12.80 -8.12 -8.15
CA SER A 100 -13.50 -6.85 -8.38
C SER A 100 -12.87 -5.69 -7.60
N ARG A 101 -12.52 -5.94 -6.33
CA ARG A 101 -11.85 -4.96 -5.49
C ARG A 101 -10.42 -4.65 -5.97
N LEU A 102 -9.69 -5.65 -6.46
CA LEU A 102 -8.38 -5.44 -7.08
C LEU A 102 -8.49 -4.52 -8.29
N CYS A 103 -9.42 -4.77 -9.20
CA CYS A 103 -9.65 -3.91 -10.37
C CYS A 103 -10.01 -2.47 -9.97
N GLU A 104 -10.84 -2.29 -8.95
CA GLU A 104 -11.17 -0.97 -8.42
C GLU A 104 -9.93 -0.23 -7.88
N ILE A 105 -9.09 -0.92 -7.10
CA ILE A 105 -7.84 -0.37 -6.56
C ILE A 105 -6.90 0.01 -7.70
N MET A 106 -6.70 -0.87 -8.69
CA MET A 106 -5.84 -0.59 -9.85
C MET A 106 -6.36 0.59 -10.68
N GLY A 107 -7.68 0.73 -10.83
CA GLY A 107 -8.28 1.84 -11.56
C GLY A 107 -8.16 3.19 -10.85
N LYS A 108 -7.98 3.20 -9.52
CA LYS A 108 -7.84 4.43 -8.72
C LYS A 108 -6.39 4.75 -8.33
N TYR A 109 -5.51 3.76 -8.30
CA TYR A 109 -4.15 3.94 -7.82
C TYR A 109 -3.29 4.67 -8.86
N GLU A 110 -2.93 5.91 -8.53
CA GLU A 110 -1.96 6.71 -9.27
C GLU A 110 -0.76 6.99 -8.37
N LYS A 111 0.43 6.51 -8.76
CA LYS A 111 1.67 6.59 -7.95
C LYS A 111 1.99 7.99 -7.41
N ASN A 112 1.58 9.05 -8.12
CA ASN A 112 1.89 10.44 -7.76
C ASN A 112 0.71 11.19 -7.10
N ASN A 113 -0.45 10.55 -6.90
CA ASN A 113 -1.68 11.17 -6.40
C ASN A 113 -1.98 10.79 -4.94
N GLU A 114 -0.94 10.39 -4.19
CA GLU A 114 -1.04 10.07 -2.76
C GLU A 114 -1.44 11.32 -1.95
N GLN A 115 -2.31 11.17 -0.95
CA GLN A 115 -2.83 12.29 -0.16
C GLN A 115 -2.33 12.24 1.30
N PRO A 116 -1.74 13.33 1.85
CA PRO A 116 -1.26 13.33 3.23
C PRO A 116 -2.41 13.18 4.24
N ILE A 117 -2.14 12.51 5.38
CA ILE A 117 -3.09 12.30 6.49
C ILE A 117 -2.67 12.99 7.79
N GLY A 118 -3.66 13.26 8.64
CA GLY A 118 -3.46 13.74 10.01
C GLY A 118 -2.64 15.03 10.09
N LYS A 119 -1.62 15.07 10.95
CA LYS A 119 -0.75 16.25 11.12
C LYS A 119 -0.05 16.67 9.82
N TYR A 120 0.22 15.72 8.92
CA TYR A 120 0.85 16.01 7.63
C TYR A 120 -0.13 16.65 6.65
N GLN A 121 -1.42 16.31 6.73
CA GLN A 121 -2.47 16.98 5.96
C GLN A 121 -2.56 18.46 6.33
N LEU A 122 -2.57 18.75 7.63
CA LEU A 122 -2.58 20.12 8.16
C LEU A 122 -1.33 20.89 7.75
N ALA A 123 -0.15 20.27 7.85
CA ALA A 123 1.10 20.86 7.38
C ALA A 123 1.05 21.15 5.87
N PHE A 124 0.52 20.23 5.05
CA PHE A 124 0.37 20.44 3.60
C PHE A 124 -0.60 21.57 3.26
N GLN A 125 -1.71 21.70 4.00
CA GLN A 125 -2.64 22.82 3.83
C GLN A 125 -2.00 24.15 4.21
N ALA A 126 -1.25 24.20 5.31
CA ALA A 126 -0.48 25.37 5.70
C ALA A 126 0.54 25.73 4.60
N LEU A 127 1.25 24.76 4.03
CA LEU A 127 2.18 24.95 2.91
C LEU A 127 1.49 25.45 1.63
N LYS A 128 0.26 24.98 1.34
CA LYS A 128 -0.51 25.44 0.18
C LYS A 128 -0.96 26.90 0.30
N ASN A 129 -1.09 27.40 1.53
CA ASN A 129 -1.46 28.79 1.81
C ASN A 129 -0.25 29.74 1.79
N LEU A 130 0.98 29.23 1.64
CA LEU A 130 2.17 30.04 1.43
C LEU A 130 2.25 30.50 -0.03
N ASP A 131 2.91 31.64 -0.26
CA ASP A 131 3.25 32.07 -1.61
C ASP A 131 4.15 31.04 -2.30
N SER A 132 4.18 31.08 -3.63
CA SER A 132 4.88 30.07 -4.44
C SER A 132 6.37 29.98 -4.16
N GLU A 133 7.00 31.10 -3.79
CA GLU A 133 8.45 31.20 -3.56
C GLU A 133 8.81 30.59 -2.21
N THR A 134 8.07 30.96 -1.15
CA THR A 134 8.22 30.36 0.18
C THR A 134 7.89 28.87 0.17
N ARG A 135 6.83 28.47 -0.53
CA ARG A 135 6.45 27.05 -0.67
C ARG A 135 7.56 26.24 -1.35
N ALA A 136 8.18 26.77 -2.40
CA ALA A 136 9.28 26.10 -3.09
C ALA A 136 10.53 25.96 -2.21
N ALA A 137 10.88 27.01 -1.45
CA ALA A 137 12.00 26.98 -0.51
C ALA A 137 11.78 25.95 0.62
N VAL A 138 10.58 25.91 1.21
CA VAL A 138 10.26 24.96 2.28
C VAL A 138 10.23 23.52 1.76
N LEU A 139 9.65 23.25 0.59
CA LEU A 139 9.65 21.91 -0.01
C LEU A 139 11.05 21.42 -0.38
N LYS A 140 11.92 22.32 -0.87
CA LYS A 140 13.32 22.00 -1.17
C LYS A 140 14.06 21.59 0.11
N ASN A 141 13.96 22.39 1.17
CA ASN A 141 14.61 22.10 2.45
C ASN A 141 14.05 20.82 3.10
N PHE A 142 12.74 20.55 2.96
CA PHE A 142 12.12 19.34 3.50
C PHE A 142 12.64 18.09 2.79
N LYS A 143 12.75 18.11 1.45
CA LYS A 143 13.32 17.00 0.67
C LYS A 143 14.78 16.74 1.04
N GLU A 144 15.59 17.78 1.21
CA GLU A 144 17.00 17.66 1.59
C GLU A 144 17.19 17.12 3.02
N MET A 145 16.26 17.38 3.94
CA MET A 145 16.33 16.88 5.32
C MET A 145 15.78 15.45 5.53
N THR A 146 14.95 14.96 4.61
CA THR A 146 14.32 13.63 4.73
C THR A 146 14.87 12.59 3.75
N SER A 147 15.86 12.96 2.93
CA SER A 147 16.61 12.07 2.04
C SER A 147 17.90 11.62 2.72
#